data_AF-A0A1A0HCB1-F1
#
_entry.id   AF-A0A1A0HCB1-F1
#
_cell.length_a   1.000
_cell.length_b   1.000
_cell.length_c   1.000
_cell.angle_alpha   90.00
_cell.angle_beta   90.00
_cell.angle_gamma   90.00
#
_symmetry.space_group_name_H-M   'P 1'
#
loop_
_entity.id
_entity.type
_entity.pdbx_description
1 polymer ?
#
loop_
_entity_poly.entity_id
_entity_poly.type
_entity_poly.pdbx_seq_one_letter_code
_entity_poly.pdbx_strand_id
1 'polypeptide(L)'
;MPASAPFLKASLARGFKTIPQPPGNIVGTVNDAYVPPKAHKTHGSWHWTSERIVAAGLIPLVATSFTSGTSVMLDTTLSTLMLYHCYAGMQSCIIDYIPKRVYGALHSAAMYLLLLGTGVAGYGIYDIEQKEEGGVAGIIARVWHA
;
A
#
# COMPACT_ATOMS: atom_id res chain seq x y z
N MET A 1 1.58 -47.15 30.20
CA MET A 1 1.66 -46.27 29.01
C MET A 1 0.29 -46.27 28.33
N PRO A 2 -0.20 -45.17 27.74
CA PRO A 2 0.42 -43.85 27.61
C PRO A 2 -0.28 -42.75 28.41
N ALA A 3 0.50 -41.73 28.75
CA ALA A 3 0.10 -40.53 29.46
C ALA A 3 -0.76 -39.63 28.55
N SER A 4 -1.88 -39.13 29.09
CA SER A 4 -2.64 -38.04 28.49
C SER A 4 -1.78 -36.79 28.46
N ALA A 5 -1.30 -36.41 27.28
CA ALA A 5 -0.60 -35.15 27.08
C ALA A 5 -1.49 -33.97 27.51
N PRO A 6 -0.95 -32.92 28.13
CA PRO A 6 -1.73 -31.76 28.49
C PRO A 6 -2.18 -31.06 27.20
N PHE A 7 -3.48 -30.80 27.08
CA PHE A 7 -4.04 -29.88 26.09
C PHE A 7 -3.49 -28.48 26.36
N LEU A 8 -2.25 -28.22 25.96
CA LEU A 8 -1.71 -26.88 25.86
C LEU A 8 -2.56 -26.18 24.79
N LYS A 9 -3.38 -25.23 25.24
CA LYS A 9 -4.34 -24.48 24.41
C LYS A 9 -3.69 -24.10 23.07
N ALA A 10 -4.17 -24.70 21.98
CA ALA A 10 -3.90 -24.33 20.59
C ALA A 10 -4.55 -22.97 20.24
N SER A 11 -4.36 -21.99 21.11
CA SER A 11 -4.84 -20.60 21.00
C SER A 11 -3.71 -19.65 20.64
N LEU A 12 -2.45 -20.00 20.91
CA LEU A 12 -1.29 -19.24 20.44
C LEU A 12 -0.85 -19.67 19.02
N ALA A 13 -1.18 -20.90 18.58
CA ALA A 13 -0.84 -21.41 17.26
C ALA A 13 -1.78 -20.96 16.13
N ARG A 14 -2.96 -20.41 16.47
CA ARG A 14 -3.88 -19.80 15.48
C ARG A 14 -3.65 -18.30 15.45
N GLY A 15 -2.68 -17.88 14.63
CA GLY A 15 -2.45 -16.49 14.31
C GLY A 15 -3.75 -15.82 13.85
N PHE A 16 -4.07 -14.68 14.47
CA PHE A 16 -5.19 -13.76 14.22
C PHE A 16 -6.60 -14.38 14.10
N LYS A 17 -7.56 -13.84 14.86
CA LYS A 17 -8.97 -14.23 14.76
C LYS A 17 -9.55 -13.73 13.42
N THR A 18 -9.74 -14.65 12.48
CA THR A 18 -10.37 -14.36 11.18
C THR A 18 -11.89 -14.51 11.21
N ILE A 19 -12.57 -13.87 10.28
CA ILE A 19 -14.01 -14.00 10.09
C ILE A 19 -14.29 -15.40 9.51
N PRO A 20 -15.19 -16.21 10.11
CA PRO A 20 -15.58 -17.52 9.56
C PRO A 20 -16.07 -17.38 8.11
N GLN A 21 -15.51 -18.16 7.20
CA GLN A 21 -15.90 -18.16 5.78
C GLN A 21 -16.78 -19.40 5.51
N PRO A 22 -17.98 -19.25 4.94
CA PRO A 22 -18.79 -20.39 4.50
C PRO A 22 -18.10 -21.13 3.33
N PRO A 23 -18.19 -22.47 3.26
CA PRO A 23 -17.64 -23.24 2.13
C PRO A 23 -18.25 -22.74 0.81
N GLY A 24 -17.40 -22.28 -0.11
CA GLY A 24 -17.83 -21.82 -1.44
C GLY A 24 -18.53 -20.45 -1.49
N ASN A 25 -18.78 -19.78 -0.36
CA ASN A 25 -19.44 -18.48 -0.29
C ASN A 25 -20.73 -18.37 -1.14
N ILE A 26 -21.52 -19.43 -1.19
CA ILE A 26 -22.81 -19.44 -1.89
C ILE A 26 -23.79 -18.60 -1.05
N VAL A 27 -24.21 -17.47 -1.60
CA VAL A 27 -25.27 -16.63 -1.04
C VAL A 27 -26.54 -16.97 -1.79
N GLY A 28 -27.45 -17.72 -1.16
CA GLY A 28 -28.68 -18.25 -1.80
C GLY A 28 -28.57 -19.74 -2.13
N THR A 29 -29.26 -20.17 -3.19
CA THR A 29 -29.24 -21.54 -3.72
C THR A 29 -28.30 -21.65 -4.93
N VAL A 30 -27.93 -22.89 -5.30
CA VAL A 30 -27.12 -23.16 -6.50
C VAL A 30 -27.77 -22.73 -7.82
N ASN A 31 -29.09 -22.48 -7.82
CA ASN A 31 -29.84 -22.05 -9.00
C ASN A 31 -30.03 -20.54 -9.08
N ASP A 32 -29.62 -19.79 -8.05
CA ASP A 32 -29.78 -18.33 -8.04
C ASP A 32 -28.67 -17.67 -8.86
N ALA A 33 -29.07 -16.74 -9.74
CA ALA A 33 -28.12 -15.99 -10.54
C ALA A 33 -27.26 -15.07 -9.65
N TYR A 34 -25.95 -15.06 -9.87
CA TYR A 34 -25.05 -14.14 -9.19
C TYR A 34 -25.41 -12.70 -9.54
N VAL A 35 -25.63 -11.87 -8.51
CA VAL A 35 -25.86 -10.43 -8.67
C VAL A 35 -24.54 -9.70 -8.36
N PRO A 36 -23.84 -9.16 -9.37
CA PRO A 36 -22.62 -8.42 -9.12
C PRO A 36 -22.90 -7.13 -8.34
N PRO A 37 -21.97 -6.70 -7.47
CA PRO A 37 -22.06 -5.38 -6.87
C PRO A 37 -22.02 -4.31 -7.96
N LYS A 38 -22.72 -3.18 -7.73
CA LYS A 38 -22.75 -2.06 -8.66
C LYS A 38 -21.32 -1.55 -8.94
N ALA A 39 -20.95 -1.45 -10.20
CA ALA A 39 -19.64 -0.96 -10.60
C ALA A 39 -19.41 0.49 -10.11
N HIS A 40 -18.23 0.75 -9.55
CA HIS A 40 -17.80 2.07 -9.12
C HIS A 40 -16.50 2.45 -9.84
N LYS A 41 -16.53 3.49 -10.68
CA LYS A 41 -15.39 3.86 -11.54
C LYS A 41 -14.11 4.17 -10.75
N THR A 42 -14.22 4.76 -9.56
CA THR A 42 -13.06 5.06 -8.70
C THR A 42 -12.42 3.81 -8.09
N HIS A 43 -13.09 2.66 -8.09
CA HIS A 43 -12.53 1.38 -7.64
C HIS A 43 -12.11 0.49 -8.82
N GLY A 44 -12.21 1.01 -10.05
CA GLY A 44 -11.87 0.30 -11.27
C GLY A 44 -11.06 1.20 -12.21
N SER A 45 -11.68 1.62 -13.32
CA SER A 45 -10.96 2.27 -14.42
C SER A 45 -10.21 3.54 -14.05
N TRP A 46 -10.78 4.41 -13.19
CA TRP A 46 -10.12 5.68 -12.86
C TRP A 46 -8.88 5.47 -11.99
N HIS A 47 -8.97 4.58 -11.00
CA HIS A 47 -7.85 4.21 -10.16
C HIS A 47 -6.72 3.62 -11.00
N TRP A 48 -7.04 2.64 -11.86
CA TRP A 48 -6.07 2.02 -12.76
C TRP A 48 -5.39 3.04 -13.67
N THR A 49 -6.15 3.90 -14.34
CA THR A 49 -5.59 4.91 -15.26
C THR A 49 -4.68 5.88 -14.50
N SER A 50 -5.07 6.33 -13.31
CA SER A 50 -4.26 7.25 -12.51
C SER A 50 -2.91 6.64 -12.12
N GLU A 51 -2.88 5.37 -11.71
CA GLU A 51 -1.63 4.68 -11.37
C GLU A 51 -0.71 4.53 -12.58
N ARG A 52 -1.27 4.20 -13.76
CA ARG A 52 -0.48 4.04 -14.98
C ARG A 52 0.12 5.36 -15.44
N ILE A 53 -0.63 6.46 -15.33
CA ILE A 53 -0.13 7.81 -15.64
C ILE A 53 1.03 8.16 -14.71
N VAL A 54 0.88 7.96 -13.39
CA VAL A 54 1.95 8.26 -12.44
C VAL A 54 3.17 7.38 -12.68
N ALA A 55 3.00 6.08 -12.87
CA ALA A 55 4.11 5.15 -13.15
C ALA A 55 4.85 5.52 -14.44
N ALA A 56 4.13 5.87 -15.51
CA ALA A 56 4.74 6.31 -16.76
C ALA A 56 5.46 7.65 -16.61
N GLY A 57 4.90 8.60 -15.83
CA GLY A 57 5.50 9.90 -15.55
C GLY A 57 6.76 9.82 -14.67
N LEU A 58 6.85 8.82 -13.78
CA LEU A 58 8.03 8.59 -12.95
C LEU A 58 9.28 8.21 -13.77
N ILE A 59 9.12 7.54 -14.91
CA ILE A 59 10.25 7.11 -15.76
C ILE A 59 11.12 8.31 -16.19
N PRO A 60 10.60 9.34 -16.88
CA PRO A 60 11.40 10.50 -17.24
C PRO A 60 11.83 11.32 -16.03
N LEU A 61 11.02 11.42 -14.96
CA LEU A 61 11.39 12.17 -13.75
C LEU A 61 12.64 11.60 -13.09
N VAL A 62 12.70 10.28 -12.91
CA VAL A 62 13.89 9.60 -12.38
C VAL A 62 15.10 9.84 -13.29
N ALA A 63 14.93 9.71 -14.62
CA ALA A 63 16.01 9.97 -15.57
C ALA A 63 16.53 11.43 -15.51
N THR A 64 15.62 12.40 -15.35
CA THR A 64 16.01 13.81 -15.22
C THR A 64 16.79 14.07 -13.93
N SER A 65 16.49 13.38 -12.83
CA SER A 65 17.22 13.57 -11.57
C SER A 65 18.69 13.13 -11.63
N PHE A 66 19.08 12.27 -12.58
CA PHE A 66 20.49 11.89 -12.78
C PHE A 66 21.28 12.85 -13.66
N THR A 67 20.59 13.64 -14.50
CA THR A 67 21.22 14.43 -15.56
C THR A 67 21.07 15.92 -15.37
N SER A 68 20.03 16.35 -14.65
CA SER A 68 19.79 17.75 -14.32
C SER A 68 20.36 18.08 -12.94
N GLY A 69 20.78 19.34 -12.77
CA GLY A 69 21.15 19.86 -11.45
C GLY A 69 19.94 19.91 -10.51
N THR A 70 20.20 20.03 -9.21
CA THR A 70 19.12 19.96 -8.25
C THR A 70 18.14 21.13 -8.36
N SER A 71 16.86 20.81 -8.50
CA SER A 71 15.76 21.77 -8.50
C SER A 71 14.69 21.30 -7.54
N VAL A 72 14.32 22.16 -6.59
CA VAL A 72 13.26 21.89 -5.60
C VAL A 72 11.97 21.44 -6.29
N MET A 73 11.61 22.06 -7.41
CA MET A 73 10.38 21.69 -8.12
C MET A 73 10.44 20.27 -8.69
N LEU A 74 11.58 19.89 -9.29
CA LEU A 74 11.75 18.54 -9.85
C LEU A 74 11.83 17.48 -8.75
N ASP A 75 12.58 17.77 -7.69
CA ASP A 75 12.78 16.83 -6.58
C ASP A 75 11.50 16.64 -5.77
N THR A 76 10.77 17.72 -5.47
CA THR A 76 9.46 17.64 -4.81
C THR A 76 8.46 16.87 -5.67
N THR A 77 8.46 17.11 -7.00
CA THR A 77 7.55 16.40 -7.93
C THR A 77 7.86 14.92 -7.98
N LEU A 78 9.14 14.56 -8.12
CA LEU A 78 9.59 13.17 -8.12
C LEU A 78 9.22 12.50 -6.79
N SER A 79 9.59 13.10 -5.66
CA SER A 79 9.36 12.56 -4.32
C SER A 79 7.88 12.38 -4.01
N THR A 80 7.03 13.33 -4.38
CA THR A 80 5.59 13.26 -4.14
C THR A 80 4.91 12.20 -5.02
N LEU A 81 5.26 12.13 -6.32
CA LEU A 81 4.73 11.10 -7.21
C LEU A 81 5.22 9.70 -6.83
N MET A 82 6.46 9.58 -6.36
CA MET A 82 7.01 8.34 -5.82
C MET A 82 6.24 7.92 -4.57
N LEU A 83 5.98 8.84 -3.65
CA LEU A 83 5.17 8.58 -2.45
C LEU A 83 3.76 8.09 -2.81
N TYR A 84 3.10 8.71 -3.78
CA TYR A 84 1.80 8.24 -4.28
C TYR A 84 1.90 6.82 -4.88
N HIS A 85 2.92 6.55 -5.69
CA HIS A 85 3.12 5.24 -6.30
C HIS A 85 3.32 4.14 -5.23
N CYS A 86 4.13 4.43 -4.21
CA CYS A 86 4.32 3.54 -3.07
C CYS A 86 3.03 3.34 -2.26
N TYR A 87 2.25 4.40 -2.02
CA TYR A 87 0.96 4.31 -1.34
C TYR A 87 -0.01 3.39 -2.09
N ALA A 88 -0.20 3.59 -3.41
CA ALA A 88 -1.09 2.79 -4.23
C ALA A 88 -0.63 1.32 -4.33
N GLY A 89 0.68 1.10 -4.50
CA GLY A 89 1.27 -0.24 -4.52
C GLY A 89 1.05 -0.98 -3.19
N MET A 90 1.30 -0.32 -2.06
CA MET A 90 1.15 -0.94 -0.75
C MET A 90 -0.32 -1.15 -0.37
N GLN A 91 -1.22 -0.26 -0.78
CA GLN A 91 -2.66 -0.47 -0.71
C GLN A 91 -3.08 -1.74 -1.46
N SER A 92 -2.54 -1.98 -2.65
CA SER A 92 -2.80 -3.19 -3.44
C SER A 92 -2.32 -4.45 -2.70
N CYS A 93 -1.10 -4.44 -2.15
CA CYS A 93 -0.59 -5.55 -1.33
C CYS A 93 -1.49 -5.84 -0.12
N ILE A 94 -1.97 -4.82 0.59
CA ILE A 94 -2.88 -4.99 1.73
C ILE A 94 -4.21 -5.62 1.30
N ILE A 95 -4.78 -5.19 0.16
CA ILE A 95 -6.05 -5.72 -0.36
C ILE A 95 -5.91 -7.21 -0.71
N ASP A 96 -4.80 -7.61 -1.32
CA ASP A 96 -4.57 -8.99 -1.77
C ASP A 96 -4.26 -9.95 -0.62
N TYR A 97 -3.35 -9.56 0.29
CA TYR A 97 -2.84 -10.46 1.33
C TYR A 97 -3.55 -10.33 2.68
N ILE A 98 -4.17 -9.18 2.96
CA ILE A 98 -4.95 -8.93 4.18
C ILE A 98 -6.38 -8.57 3.78
N PRO A 99 -7.13 -9.45 3.08
CA PRO A 99 -8.43 -9.09 2.56
C PRO A 99 -9.43 -8.79 3.69
N LYS A 100 -10.19 -7.70 3.52
CA LYS A 100 -11.19 -7.24 4.51
C LYS A 100 -12.20 -8.31 4.90
N ARG A 101 -12.61 -9.17 3.96
CA ARG A 101 -13.56 -10.27 4.20
C ARG A 101 -13.05 -11.33 5.19
N VAL A 102 -11.74 -11.51 5.30
CA VAL A 102 -11.10 -12.51 6.18
C VAL A 102 -10.62 -11.86 7.47
N TYR A 103 -9.94 -10.71 7.36
CA TYR A 103 -9.22 -10.09 8.46
C TYR A 103 -9.97 -8.92 9.13
N GLY A 104 -11.08 -8.45 8.56
CA GLY A 104 -11.97 -7.45 9.15
C GLY A 104 -11.22 -6.21 9.64
N ALA A 105 -11.18 -6.04 10.97
CA ALA A 105 -10.54 -4.90 11.63
C ALA A 105 -9.04 -4.78 11.35
N LEU A 106 -8.31 -5.88 11.16
CA LEU A 106 -6.87 -5.83 10.88
C LEU A 106 -6.57 -5.24 9.51
N HIS A 107 -7.41 -5.52 8.50
CA HIS A 107 -7.32 -4.85 7.20
C HIS A 107 -7.50 -3.33 7.36
N SER A 108 -8.55 -2.93 8.10
CA SER A 108 -8.80 -1.51 8.36
C SER A 108 -7.65 -0.85 9.11
N ALA A 109 -7.09 -1.51 10.12
CA ALA A 109 -5.93 -1.01 10.85
C ALA A 109 -4.70 -0.84 9.93
N ALA A 110 -4.42 -1.81 9.07
CA ALA A 110 -3.33 -1.73 8.09
C ALA A 110 -3.52 -0.55 7.11
N MET A 111 -4.75 -0.34 6.62
CA MET A 111 -5.08 0.81 5.76
C MET A 111 -4.92 2.15 6.48
N TYR A 112 -5.33 2.27 7.74
CA TYR A 112 -5.12 3.50 8.52
C TYR A 112 -3.66 3.77 8.82
N LEU A 113 -2.89 2.72 9.13
CA LEU A 113 -1.46 2.84 9.35
C LEU A 113 -0.74 3.26 8.07
N LEU A 114 -1.12 2.69 6.92
CA LEU A 114 -0.62 3.12 5.62
C LEU A 114 -0.91 4.60 5.38
N LEU A 115 -2.15 5.06 5.59
CA LEU A 115 -2.52 6.45 5.44
C LEU A 115 -1.72 7.38 6.36
N LEU A 116 -1.56 7.00 7.63
CA LEU A 116 -0.78 7.75 8.62
C LEU A 116 0.69 7.82 8.20
N GLY A 117 1.29 6.70 7.82
CA GLY A 117 2.68 6.63 7.37
C GLY A 117 2.92 7.47 6.12
N THR A 118 2.00 7.43 5.16
CA THR A 118 2.04 8.29 3.96
C THR A 118 1.92 9.77 4.30
N GLY A 119 1.04 10.14 5.25
CA GLY A 119 0.93 11.51 5.72
C GLY A 119 2.21 12.02 6.39
N VAL A 120 2.82 11.20 7.26
CA VAL A 120 4.10 11.51 7.90
C VAL A 120 5.22 11.62 6.86
N ALA A 121 5.28 10.71 5.90
CA ALA A 121 6.26 10.77 4.81
C ALA A 121 6.07 12.02 3.93
N GLY A 122 4.83 12.42 3.65
CA GLY A 122 4.53 13.65 2.92
C GLY A 122 5.02 14.91 3.66
N TYR A 123 4.83 14.97 4.98
CA TYR A 123 5.43 16.03 5.80
C TYR A 123 6.97 15.96 5.78
N GLY A 124 7.54 14.75 5.83
CA GLY A 124 8.99 14.54 5.73
C GLY A 124 9.57 15.07 4.42
N ILE A 125 8.91 14.84 3.28
CA ILE A 125 9.30 15.43 1.99
C ILE A 125 9.32 16.96 2.10
N TYR A 126 8.24 17.56 2.60
CA TYR A 126 8.18 19.02 2.80
C TYR A 126 9.33 19.54 3.67
N ASP A 127 9.61 18.87 4.79
CA ASP A 127 10.67 19.28 5.72
C ASP A 127 12.08 19.15 5.11
N ILE A 128 12.33 18.06 4.37
CA ILE A 128 13.59 17.81 3.66
C ILE A 128 13.83 18.88 2.59
N GLU A 129 12.83 19.17 1.75
CA GLU A 129 12.95 20.16 0.68
C GLU A 129 13.23 21.58 1.20
N GLN A 130 12.81 21.89 2.43
CA GLN A 130 13.06 23.18 3.07
C GLN A 130 14.43 23.28 3.74
N LYS A 131 14.97 22.18 4.26
CA LYS A 131 16.14 22.19 5.16
C LYS A 131 17.40 21.60 4.54
N GLU A 132 17.26 20.68 3.60
CA GLU A 132 18.37 19.93 3.05
C GLU A 132 18.76 20.49 1.69
N GLU A 133 20.06 20.79 1.54
CA GLU A 133 20.58 21.17 0.23
C GLU A 133 20.42 19.99 -0.72
N GLY A 134 19.70 20.23 -1.80
CA GLY A 134 19.42 19.25 -2.82
C GLY A 134 18.19 18.36 -2.55
N GLY A 135 17.44 18.60 -1.47
CA GLY A 135 16.26 17.82 -1.14
C GLY A 135 16.55 16.33 -0.93
N VAL A 136 15.59 15.48 -1.31
CA VAL A 136 15.68 14.02 -1.27
C VAL A 136 16.79 13.51 -2.18
N ALA A 137 16.90 14.00 -3.41
CA ALA A 137 17.97 13.59 -4.33
C ALA A 137 19.37 13.90 -3.78
N GLY A 138 19.53 15.06 -3.13
CA GLY A 138 20.77 15.46 -2.47
C GLY A 138 21.15 14.54 -1.31
N ILE A 139 20.19 14.13 -0.48
CA ILE A 139 20.41 13.13 0.57
C ILE A 139 20.87 11.80 -0.06
N ILE A 140 20.18 11.33 -1.10
CA ILE A 140 20.53 10.07 -1.77
C ILE A 140 21.95 10.12 -2.34
N ALA A 141 22.33 11.22 -2.99
CA ALA A 141 23.69 11.41 -3.52
C ALA A 141 24.74 11.34 -2.40
N ARG A 142 24.50 12.03 -1.28
CA ARG A 142 25.39 11.98 -0.11
C ARG A 142 25.51 10.58 0.50
N VAL A 143 24.39 9.86 0.62
CA VAL A 143 24.36 8.45 1.11
C VAL A 143 25.14 7.54 0.19
N TRP A 144 25.11 7.80 -1.11
CA TRP A 144 25.81 7.01 -2.13
C TRP A 144 27.28 7.43 -2.33
N HIS A 145 27.77 8.46 -1.64
CA HIS A 145 29.07 9.08 -1.89
C HIS A 145 29.30 9.49 -3.35
N ALA A 146 28.22 9.87 -4.03
CA ALA A 146 28.23 10.34 -5.41
C ALA A 146 28.55 11.83 -5.49
#